data_AF-A0A660S5U1-F1
#
_entry.id   AF-A0A660S5U1-F1
#
_cell.length_a   1.000
_cell.length_b   1.000
_cell.length_c   1.000
_cell.angle_alpha   90.00
_cell.angle_beta   90.00
_cell.angle_gamma   90.00
#
_symmetry.space_group_name_H-M   'P 1'
#
loop_
_entity.id
_entity.type
_entity.pdbx_description
1 polymer ?
#
loop_
_entity_poly.entity_id
_entity_poly.type
_entity_poly.pdbx_seq_one_letter_code
_entity_poly.pdbx_strand_id
1 'polypeptide(L)'
;MRKEILKIEKDKFILQVVSDITPFLRKNYEEKKLIGKGFSKKRTWRKIGSIPLDFLLSLPKEQQEEIMKDPKAIKKILKKHPEFRCSEGEI
;
A
#
# COMPACT_ATOMS: atom_id res chain seq x y z
N MET A 1 -0.96 -8.40 -12.73
CA MET A 1 -0.57 -9.50 -13.64
C MET A 1 -0.89 -10.84 -12.97
N ARG A 2 -1.55 -11.79 -13.65
CA ARG A 2 -1.92 -13.11 -13.08
C ARG A 2 -0.89 -14.14 -13.50
N LYS A 3 -0.35 -14.89 -12.54
CA LYS A 3 0.59 -15.99 -12.75
C LYS A 3 0.04 -17.24 -12.11
N GLU A 4 0.08 -18.34 -12.83
CA GLU A 4 -0.37 -19.65 -12.36
C GLU A 4 0.84 -20.54 -12.23
N ILE A 5 1.00 -21.17 -11.07
CA ILE A 5 2.12 -22.05 -10.75
C ILE A 5 1.50 -23.39 -10.38
N LEU A 6 1.69 -24.38 -11.24
CA LEU A 6 1.31 -25.76 -10.94
C LEU A 6 2.49 -26.44 -10.25
N LYS A 7 2.27 -26.93 -9.03
CA LYS A 7 3.21 -27.78 -8.30
C LYS A 7 2.65 -29.18 -8.21
N ILE A 8 3.51 -30.17 -8.47
CA ILE A 8 3.17 -31.58 -8.32
C ILE A 8 3.93 -32.07 -7.08
N GLU A 9 3.20 -32.39 -6.02
CA GLU A 9 3.76 -32.94 -4.80
C GLU A 9 3.16 -34.33 -4.56
N LYS A 10 3.99 -35.36 -4.76
CA LYS A 10 3.61 -36.78 -4.62
C LYS A 10 2.38 -37.10 -5.49
N ASP A 11 1.22 -37.35 -4.86
CA ASP A 11 -0.04 -37.71 -5.53
C ASP A 11 -1.01 -36.53 -5.70
N LYS A 12 -0.56 -35.28 -5.46
CA LYS A 12 -1.42 -34.09 -5.49
C LYS A 12 -0.93 -33.05 -6.49
N PHE A 13 -1.89 -32.48 -7.21
CA PHE A 13 -1.70 -31.29 -8.03
C PHE A 13 -2.12 -30.05 -7.23
N ILE A 14 -1.19 -29.12 -7.02
CA ILE A 14 -1.44 -27.85 -6.34
C ILE A 14 -1.33 -26.74 -7.37
N LEU A 15 -2.47 -26.14 -7.73
CA LEU A 15 -2.50 -24.94 -8.57
C LEU A 15 -2.45 -23.69 -7.67
N GLN A 16 -1.33 -22.98 -7.70
CA GLN A 16 -1.16 -21.72 -6.99
C GLN A 16 -1.34 -20.55 -7.96
N VAL A 17 -2.41 -19.78 -7.77
CA VAL A 17 -2.68 -18.58 -8.56
C VAL A 17 -2.19 -17.36 -7.79
N VAL A 18 -1.19 -16.67 -8.35
CA VAL A 18 -0.65 -15.42 -7.82
C VAL A 18 -1.16 -14.28 -8.69
N SER A 19 -1.96 -13.40 -8.11
CA SER A 19 -2.43 -12.20 -8.79
C SER A 19 -1.82 -10.96 -8.16
N ASP A 20 -1.08 -10.20 -8.96
CA ASP A 20 -0.62 -8.88 -8.56
C ASP A 20 -1.78 -7.90 -8.61
N ILE A 21 -2.21 -7.46 -7.42
CA ILE A 21 -3.31 -6.52 -7.17
C ILE A 21 -2.85 -5.06 -7.14
N THR A 22 -1.55 -4.81 -7.21
CA THR A 22 -0.95 -3.48 -7.04
C THR A 22 -1.48 -2.44 -8.04
N PRO A 23 -1.74 -2.78 -9.32
CA PRO A 23 -2.34 -1.82 -10.25
C PRO A 23 -3.73 -1.34 -9.82
N PHE A 24 -4.55 -2.23 -9.23
CA PHE A 24 -5.88 -1.88 -8.72
C PHE A 24 -5.79 -0.99 -7.48
N LEU A 25 -4.82 -1.26 -6.60
CA LEU A 25 -4.55 -0.42 -5.43
C LEU A 25 -4.09 0.98 -5.85
N ARG A 26 -3.21 1.09 -6.86
CA ARG A 26 -2.79 2.39 -7.45
C ARG A 26 -3.96 3.16 -8.03
N LYS A 27 -4.78 2.52 -8.87
CA LYS A 27 -5.96 3.15 -9.48
C LYS A 27 -6.93 3.66 -8.40
N ASN A 28 -7.25 2.84 -7.41
CA ASN A 28 -8.10 3.24 -6.29
C ASN A 28 -7.50 4.39 -5.48
N TYR A 29 -6.18 4.40 -5.31
CA TYR A 29 -5.48 5.48 -4.61
C TYR A 29 -5.56 6.81 -5.39
N GLU A 30 -5.31 6.78 -6.70
CA GLU A 30 -5.38 7.96 -7.58
C GLU A 30 -6.80 8.51 -7.67
N GLU A 31 -7.81 7.66 -7.87
CA GLU A 31 -9.22 8.06 -7.89
C GLU A 31 -9.63 8.73 -6.57
N LYS A 32 -9.24 8.15 -5.43
CA LYS A 32 -9.50 8.74 -4.10
C LYS A 32 -8.78 10.06 -3.89
N LYS A 33 -7.57 10.22 -4.43
CA LYS A 33 -6.82 11.48 -4.40
C LYS A 33 -7.53 12.57 -5.20
N LEU A 34 -7.97 12.26 -6.42
CA LEU A 34 -8.66 13.20 -7.31
C LEU A 34 -10.01 13.67 -6.78
N ILE A 35 -10.78 12.77 -6.16
CA ILE A 35 -12.12 13.08 -5.64
C ILE A 35 -12.04 13.88 -4.30
N GLY A 36 -10.85 13.97 -3.69
CA GLY A 36 -10.67 14.56 -2.35
C GLY A 36 -11.40 13.79 -1.24
N LYS A 37 -12.02 12.65 -1.57
CA LYS A 37 -12.75 11.77 -0.66
C LYS A 37 -12.00 10.45 -0.51
N GLY A 38 -10.86 10.51 0.17
CA GLY A 38 -10.09 9.30 0.49
C GLY A 38 -10.30 8.76 1.89
N PHE A 39 -10.39 9.63 2.91
CA PHE A 39 -10.26 9.21 4.31
C PHE A 39 -10.98 10.14 5.29
N SER A 40 -11.59 9.54 6.32
CA SER A 40 -12.03 10.26 7.52
C SER A 40 -10.84 10.98 8.17
N LYS A 41 -11.01 12.27 8.52
CA LYS A 41 -10.01 13.08 9.23
C LYS A 41 -9.44 12.38 10.48
N LYS A 42 -10.21 11.48 11.11
CA LYS A 42 -9.89 10.86 12.41
C LYS A 42 -9.22 9.47 12.33
N ARG A 43 -9.03 8.85 11.16
CA ARG A 43 -8.53 7.46 11.06
C ARG A 43 -7.26 7.32 10.22
N THR A 44 -6.12 7.62 10.84
CA THR A 44 -4.77 7.53 10.25
C THR A 44 -4.43 6.17 9.61
N TRP A 45 -4.90 5.07 10.19
CA TRP A 45 -4.62 3.72 9.68
C TRP A 45 -5.27 3.43 8.32
N ARG A 46 -6.42 4.05 8.01
CA ARG A 46 -7.01 3.92 6.67
C ARG A 46 -6.20 4.68 5.62
N LYS A 47 -5.61 5.84 6.00
CA LYS A 47 -4.70 6.61 5.12
C LYS A 47 -3.49 5.75 4.70
N ILE A 48 -2.94 4.99 5.65
CA ILE A 48 -1.77 4.13 5.46
C ILE A 48 -2.09 2.90 4.60
N GLY A 49 -3.19 2.19 4.90
CA GLY A 49 -3.59 0.98 4.16
C GLY A 49 -4.01 1.22 2.71
N SER A 50 -3.95 2.46 2.24
CA SER A 50 -4.28 2.83 0.87
C SER A 50 -3.06 3.32 0.08
N ILE A 51 -1.90 3.44 0.72
CA ILE A 51 -0.64 3.75 0.01
C ILE A 51 -0.21 2.47 -0.71
N PRO A 52 0.01 2.49 -2.04
CA PRO A 52 0.48 1.32 -2.75
C PRO A 52 1.86 0.88 -2.25
N LEU A 53 2.08 -0.43 -2.16
CA LEU A 53 3.32 -0.99 -1.61
C LEU A 53 4.57 -0.50 -2.37
N ASP A 54 4.49 -0.39 -3.69
CA ASP A 54 5.58 0.09 -4.53
C ASP A 54 6.07 1.51 -4.17
N PHE A 55 5.19 2.36 -3.63
CA PHE A 55 5.59 3.68 -3.13
C PHE A 55 6.35 3.58 -1.81
N LEU A 56 5.95 2.66 -0.93
CA LEU A 56 6.74 2.40 0.28
C LEU A 56 8.12 1.86 -0.08
N LEU A 57 8.19 1.04 -1.14
CA LEU A 57 9.44 0.48 -1.66
C LEU A 57 10.30 1.50 -2.43
N SER A 58 9.75 2.64 -2.86
CA SER A 58 10.52 3.71 -3.49
C SER A 58 11.12 4.71 -2.50
N LEU A 59 10.72 4.66 -1.22
CA LEU A 59 11.32 5.48 -0.17
C LEU A 59 12.78 5.09 0.07
N PRO A 60 13.62 5.99 0.63
CA PRO A 60 14.96 5.63 1.08
C PRO A 60 14.94 4.44 2.04
N LYS A 61 15.94 3.54 1.95
CA LYS A 61 16.01 2.33 2.78
C LYS A 61 15.86 2.62 4.28
N GLU A 62 16.45 3.69 4.77
CA GLU A 62 16.34 4.13 6.16
C GLU A 62 14.89 4.36 6.60
N GLN A 63 14.08 4.98 5.73
CA GLN A 63 12.66 5.24 5.99
C GLN A 63 11.83 3.95 5.89
N GLN A 64 12.19 3.05 4.98
CA GLN A 64 11.55 1.73 4.89
C GLN A 64 11.78 0.94 6.18
N GLU A 65 13.02 0.92 6.69
CA GLU A 65 13.35 0.27 7.95
C GLU A 65 12.65 0.93 9.15
N GLU A 66 12.55 2.26 9.17
CA GLU A 66 11.81 2.99 10.23
C GLU A 66 10.33 2.58 10.24
N ILE A 67 9.69 2.44 9.06
CA ILE A 67 8.31 1.94 8.93
C ILE A 67 8.18 0.48 9.40
N MET A 68 9.12 -0.38 9.02
CA MET A 68 9.08 -1.80 9.38
C MET A 68 9.27 -2.02 10.89
N LYS A 69 10.06 -1.17 11.55
CA LYS A 69 10.33 -1.23 13.00
C LYS A 69 9.20 -0.60 13.82
N ASP A 70 8.63 0.52 13.34
CA ASP A 70 7.53 1.21 14.02
C ASP A 70 6.40 1.56 13.02
N PRO A 71 5.25 0.86 13.11
CA PRO A 71 4.06 1.19 12.35
C PRO A 71 3.57 2.65 12.52
N LYS A 72 3.97 3.37 13.58
CA LYS A 72 3.66 4.79 13.77
C LYS A 72 4.59 5.73 12.97
N ALA A 73 5.77 5.28 12.55
CA ALA A 73 6.73 6.08 11.78
C ALA A 73 6.16 6.55 10.43
N ILE A 74 5.26 5.78 9.85
CA ILE A 74 4.57 6.14 8.62
C ILE A 74 3.77 7.45 8.74
N LYS A 75 3.33 7.85 9.95
CA LYS A 75 2.69 9.16 10.16
C LYS A 75 3.67 10.31 9.91
N LYS A 76 4.93 10.14 10.33
CA LYS A 76 6.01 11.14 10.14
C LYS A 76 6.36 11.26 8.66
N ILE A 77 6.36 10.15 7.94
CA ILE A 77 6.57 10.12 6.49
C ILE A 77 5.40 10.80 5.77
N LEU A 78 4.15 10.51 6.14
CA LEU A 78 2.98 11.18 5.57
C LEU A 78 2.92 12.68 5.89
N LYS A 79 3.53 13.13 6.99
CA LYS A 79 3.72 14.56 7.29
C LYS A 79 4.75 15.20 6.36
N LYS A 80 5.84 14.50 6.07
CA LYS A 80 6.91 14.97 5.17
C LYS A 80 6.53 14.92 3.69
N HIS A 81 5.66 13.98 3.32
CA HIS A 81 5.20 13.74 1.96
C HIS A 81 3.69 13.93 1.85
N PRO A 82 3.21 15.18 1.92
CA PRO A 82 1.79 15.49 1.88
C PRO A 82 1.10 15.05 0.59
N GLU A 83 1.83 14.94 -0.51
CA GLU A 83 1.40 14.46 -1.83
C GLU A 83 0.93 13.00 -1.83
N PHE A 84 1.34 12.24 -0.81
CA PHE A 84 0.89 10.86 -0.60
C PHE A 84 -0.48 10.79 0.08
N ARG A 85 -1.06 11.93 0.47
CA ARG A 85 -2.37 11.98 1.11
C ARG A 85 -3.49 12.15 0.07
N CYS A 86 -4.57 11.37 0.24
CA CYS A 86 -5.81 11.55 -0.52
C CYS A 86 -6.82 12.50 0.18
N SER A 87 -6.44 13.16 1.27
CA SER A 87 -7.32 14.16 1.91
C SER A 87 -6.52 15.25 2.62
N GLU A 88 -7.07 16.47 2.61
CA GLU A 88 -6.53 17.68 3.26
C GLU A 88 -6.64 17.67 4.80
N GLY A 89 -6.85 16.50 5.42
CA GLY A 89 -6.98 16.39 6.87
C GLY A 89 -5.64 16.41 7.61
N GLU A 90 -5.65 16.95 8.83
CA GLU A 90 -4.54 16.91 9.79
C GLU A 90 -4.09 15.47 10.11
N ILE A 91 -2.82 15.32 10.54
CA ILE A 91 -2.15 14.04 10.85
C ILE A 91 -1.75 13.97 12.32
#